data_AF-A0A264VSQ7-F1
#
_entry.id   AF-A0A264VSQ7-F1
#
_cell.length_a   1.000
_cell.length_b   1.000
_cell.length_c   1.000
_cell.angle_alpha   90.00
_cell.angle_beta   90.00
_cell.angle_gamma   90.00
#
_symmetry.space_group_name_H-M   'P 1'
#
loop_
_entity.id
_entity.type
_entity.pdbx_description
1 polymer ?
#
loop_
_entity_poly.entity_id
_entity_poly.type
_entity_poly.pdbx_seq_one_letter_code
_entity_poly.pdbx_strand_id
1 'polypeptide(L)' 'MANNVRYRIKKFAKKLLLRKGIRFAAVLLMTYGPAGFIGKLIKLLTSKWLLNVLIKRLT' A
#
# COMPACT_ATOMS: atom_id res chain seq x y z
N MET A 1 -25.33 -23.89 3.10
CA MET A 1 -25.60 -22.80 2.12
C MET A 1 -24.87 -21.47 2.40
N ALA A 2 -24.35 -21.21 3.62
CA ALA A 2 -23.68 -19.94 3.96
C ALA A 2 -22.23 -19.77 3.44
N ASN A 3 -21.51 -20.86 3.15
CA ASN A 3 -20.09 -20.79 2.80
C ASN A 3 -19.83 -20.16 1.42
N ASN A 4 -20.76 -20.36 0.47
CA ASN A 4 -20.61 -19.88 -0.91
C ASN A 4 -20.74 -18.35 -1.02
N VAL A 5 -21.46 -17.72 -0.09
CA VAL A 5 -21.64 -16.26 -0.04
C VAL A 5 -20.33 -15.58 0.37
N ARG A 6 -19.63 -16.09 1.39
CA ARG A 6 -18.28 -15.61 1.78
C ARG A 6 -17.27 -15.74 0.64
N TYR A 7 -17.28 -16.84 -0.10
CA TYR A 7 -16.38 -17.04 -1.23
C TYR A 7 -16.67 -16.06 -2.39
N ARG A 8 -17.94 -15.80 -2.70
CA ARG A 8 -18.31 -14.81 -3.72
C ARG A 8 -17.90 -13.39 -3.31
N ILE A 9 -18.15 -12.99 -2.07
CA ILE A 9 -17.75 -11.67 -1.55
C ILE A 9 -16.23 -11.52 -1.56
N LYS A 10 -15.48 -12.52 -1.10
CA LYS A 10 -14.00 -12.52 -1.17
C LYS A 10 -13.51 -12.37 -2.61
N LYS A 11 -14.10 -13.09 -3.57
CA LYS A 11 -13.70 -13.02 -4.98
C LYS A 11 -14.03 -11.65 -5.58
N PHE A 12 -15.17 -11.06 -5.22
CA PHE A 12 -15.56 -9.72 -5.65
C PHE A 12 -14.64 -8.64 -5.07
N ALA A 13 -14.37 -8.70 -3.78
CA ALA A 13 -13.45 -7.78 -3.10
C ALA A 13 -12.04 -7.88 -3.68
N LYS A 14 -11.53 -9.10 -3.94
CA LYS A 14 -10.21 -9.32 -4.56
C LYS A 14 -10.15 -8.74 -5.97
N LYS A 15 -11.21 -8.90 -6.77
CA LYS A 15 -11.31 -8.36 -8.13
C LYS A 15 -11.43 -6.83 -8.13
N LEU A 16 -12.14 -6.27 -7.16
CA LEU A 16 -12.29 -4.82 -6.98
C LEU A 16 -10.97 -4.19 -6.51
N LEU A 17 -10.29 -4.81 -5.54
CA LEU A 17 -8.97 -4.39 -5.05
C LEU A 17 -7.89 -4.49 -6.14
N LEU A 18 -7.89 -5.53 -6.96
CA LEU A 18 -6.98 -5.62 -8.10
C LEU A 18 -7.26 -4.50 -9.12
N ARG A 19 -8.53 -4.31 -9.53
CA ARG A 19 -8.87 -3.25 -10.50
C ARG A 19 -8.60 -1.83 -9.96
N LYS A 20 -9.01 -1.53 -8.73
CA LYS A 20 -8.77 -0.21 -8.12
C LYS A 20 -7.31 -0.02 -7.72
N GLY A 21 -6.67 -1.05 -7.15
CA GLY A 21 -5.29 -1.01 -6.71
C GLY A 21 -4.31 -0.84 -7.87
N ILE A 22 -4.52 -1.55 -8.98
CA ILE A 22 -3.70 -1.37 -10.19
C ILE A 22 -3.95 0.03 -10.78
N ARG A 23 -5.19 0.52 -10.82
CA ARG A 23 -5.49 1.87 -11.33
C ARG A 23 -4.90 2.96 -10.44
N PHE A 24 -4.95 2.81 -9.11
CA PHE A 24 -4.29 3.72 -8.18
C PHE A 24 -2.77 3.65 -8.30
N ALA A 25 -2.20 2.45 -8.39
CA ALA A 25 -0.76 2.28 -8.60
C ALA A 25 -0.32 2.92 -9.92
N ALA A 26 -1.06 2.69 -11.01
CA ALA A 26 -0.80 3.27 -12.33
C ALA A 26 -0.95 4.79 -12.33
N VAL A 27 -1.98 5.33 -11.68
CA VAL A 27 -2.16 6.78 -11.53
C VAL A 27 -1.05 7.35 -10.65
N LEU A 28 -0.70 6.76 -9.51
CA LEU A 28 0.44 7.23 -8.71
C LEU A 28 1.77 7.18 -9.48
N LEU A 29 1.99 6.11 -10.23
CA LEU A 29 3.14 5.93 -11.13
C LEU A 29 3.17 7.02 -12.22
N MET A 30 2.03 7.34 -12.83
CA MET A 30 1.94 8.38 -13.87
C MET A 30 2.03 9.80 -13.29
N THR A 31 1.45 10.05 -12.12
CA THR A 31 1.33 11.40 -11.55
C THR A 31 2.60 11.83 -10.81
N TYR A 32 3.29 10.91 -10.15
CA TYR A 32 4.47 11.21 -9.34
C TYR A 32 5.75 10.52 -9.84
N GLY A 33 5.65 9.66 -10.85
CA GLY A 33 6.74 8.77 -11.24
C GLY A 33 6.98 7.66 -10.19
N PRO A 34 7.40 6.45 -10.59
CA PRO A 34 7.87 5.44 -9.63
C PRO A 34 8.94 5.99 -8.69
N ALA A 35 9.79 6.88 -9.21
CA ALA A 35 10.86 7.53 -8.50
C ALA A 35 10.38 8.50 -7.40
N GLY A 36 9.27 9.22 -7.61
CA GLY A 36 8.77 10.20 -6.63
C GLY A 36 8.17 9.54 -5.39
N PHE A 37 7.40 8.46 -5.58
CA PHE A 37 6.83 7.71 -4.46
C PHE A 37 7.91 6.96 -3.69
N ILE A 38 8.82 6.25 -4.38
CA ILE A 38 9.95 5.55 -3.76
C ILE A 38 10.87 6.55 -3.05
N GLY A 39 11.17 7.69 -3.67
CA GLY A 39 11.99 8.74 -3.06
C GLY A 39 11.36 9.31 -1.79
N LYS A 40 10.03 9.52 -1.76
CA LYS A 40 9.31 9.94 -0.55
C LYS A 40 9.33 8.86 0.53
N LEU A 41 9.17 7.59 0.15
CA LEU A 41 9.20 6.45 1.07
C LEU A 41 10.58 6.25 1.70
N ILE A 42 11.64 6.32 0.89
CA ILE A 42 13.03 6.29 1.36
C ILE A 42 13.29 7.48 2.27
N LYS A 43 12.88 8.70 1.87
CA LYS A 43 13.06 9.91 2.70
C LYS A 43 12.30 9.83 4.02
N LEU A 44 11.15 9.16 4.06
CA LEU A 44 10.39 8.91 5.28
C LEU A 44 11.09 7.88 6.16
N LEU A 45 11.57 6.78 5.57
CA LEU A 45 12.28 5.69 6.25
C LEU A 45 13.64 6.13 6.81
N THR A 46 14.37 6.98 6.09
CA THR A 46 15.65 7.56 6.50
C THR A 46 15.46 8.80 7.39
N SER A 47 14.22 9.25 7.63
CA SER A 47 13.98 10.42 8.47
C SER A 47 14.42 10.14 9.90
N LYS A 48 15.30 11.00 10.44
CA LYS A 48 15.83 10.89 11.81
C LYS A 48 14.71 10.70 12.84
N TRP A 49 13.55 11.31 12.61
CA TRP A 49 12.38 11.14 13.48
C TRP A 49 11.85 9.71 13.50
N LEU A 50 11.66 9.09 12.33
CA LEU A 50 11.11 7.74 12.22
C LEU A 50 12.10 6.68 12.74
N LEU A 51 13.38 6.82 12.40
CA LEU A 51 14.45 5.97 12.93
C LEU A 51 14.56 6.10 14.45
N ASN A 52 14.49 7.32 14.99
CA ASN A 52 14.55 7.55 16.43
C ASN A 52 13.32 6.98 17.17
N VAL A 53 12.13 7.04 16.56
CA VAL A 53 10.92 6.41 17.11
C VAL A 53 11.01 4.88 17.06
N LEU A 54 11.53 4.30 15.97
CA LEU A 54 11.74 2.86 15.85
C LEU A 54 12.79 2.35 16.85
N ILE A 55 13.93 3.04 16.97
CA ILE A 55 14.99 2.70 17.92
C ILE A 55 14.48 2.83 19.36
N LYS A 56 13.72 3.89 19.70
CA LYS A 56 13.08 4.05 21.02
C LYS A 56 11.96 3.05 21.32
N ARG A 57 11.41 2.37 20.32
CA ARG A 57 10.45 1.28 20.53
C ARG A 57 11.12 -0.08 20.64
N LEU A 58 12.35 -0.20 20.13
CA LEU A 58 13.16 -1.42 20.17
C LEU A 58 14.07 -1.47 21.41
N THR A 59 14.41 -0.33 21.98
CA THR A 59 15.06 -0.17 23.30
C THR A 59 14.00 -0.02 24.37
#